data_AF-A0A2E7R8P6-F1
#
_entry.id   AF-A0A2E7R8P6-F1
#
_cell.length_a   1.000
_cell.length_b   1.000
_cell.length_c   1.000
_cell.angle_alpha   90.00
_cell.angle_beta   90.00
_cell.angle_gamma   90.00
#
_symmetry.space_group_name_H-M   'P 1'
#
loop_
_entity.id
_entity.type
_entity.pdbx_description
1 polymer ?
#
loop_
_entity_poly.entity_id
_entity_poly.type
_entity_poly.pdbx_seq_one_letter_code
_entity_poly.pdbx_strand_id
1 'polypeptide(L)'
;MLQASRRVNDSQKNLFLCYVFIFKDFQIAVYFGRGWILVRFVGRSFIIVGLGFAFLGMVLWVSGAVVTAPAGQLWYEMDSSSLNITQAFIQRYISEGLWDSIIVPLLNRPVWEALAIVVLFHAVVGGILSSLGNKRRRRYFKI
;
A
#
# COMPACT_ATOMS: atom_id res chain seq x y z
N MET A 1 15.35 19.57 -58.16
CA MET A 1 14.89 18.20 -57.78
C MET A 1 15.23 17.81 -56.33
N LEU A 2 16.40 18.14 -55.77
CA LEU A 2 16.79 17.71 -54.40
C LEU A 2 15.94 18.28 -53.25
N GLN A 3 15.30 19.44 -53.41
CA GLN A 3 14.43 20.02 -52.37
C GLN A 3 13.07 19.31 -52.24
N ALA A 4 12.53 18.73 -53.32
CA ALA A 4 11.24 18.03 -53.28
C ALA A 4 11.36 16.68 -52.56
N SER A 5 12.45 15.93 -52.82
CA SER A 5 12.75 14.67 -52.11
C SER A 5 12.95 14.88 -50.61
N ARG A 6 13.58 15.99 -50.20
CA ARG A 6 13.80 16.32 -48.78
C ARG A 6 12.49 16.53 -48.02
N ARG A 7 11.52 17.24 -48.61
CA ARG A 7 10.20 17.46 -47.97
C ARG A 7 9.40 16.19 -47.76
N VAL A 8 9.47 15.23 -48.68
CA VAL A 8 8.77 13.94 -48.54
C VAL A 8 9.35 13.14 -47.38
N ASN A 9 10.68 13.14 -47.21
CA ASN A 9 11.35 12.44 -46.13
C ASN A 9 11.00 13.03 -44.75
N ASP A 10 10.91 14.36 -44.65
CA ASP A 10 10.56 15.02 -43.39
C ASP A 10 9.08 14.81 -43.01
N SER A 11 8.18 14.80 -44.00
CA SER A 11 6.76 14.47 -43.78
C SER A 11 6.57 13.02 -43.32
N GLN A 12 7.30 12.07 -43.92
CA GLN A 12 7.27 10.66 -43.54
C GLN A 12 7.81 10.44 -42.11
N LYS A 13 8.89 11.13 -41.73
CA LYS A 13 9.43 11.08 -40.36
C LYS A 13 8.46 11.62 -39.32
N ASN A 14 7.77 12.72 -39.63
CA ASN A 14 6.77 13.31 -38.72
C ASN A 14 5.54 12.41 -38.56
N LEU A 15 5.09 11.76 -39.64
CA LEU A 15 4.02 10.76 -39.58
C LEU A 15 4.42 9.53 -38.77
N PHE A 16 5.65 9.04 -38.94
CA PHE A 16 6.18 7.89 -38.20
C PHE A 16 6.34 8.20 -36.70
N LEU A 17 6.85 9.39 -36.36
CA LEU A 17 6.93 9.86 -34.98
C LEU A 17 5.55 10.02 -34.35
N CYS A 18 4.58 10.56 -35.09
CA CYS A 18 3.20 10.70 -34.61
C CYS A 18 2.55 9.33 -34.35
N TYR A 19 2.76 8.35 -35.24
CA TYR A 19 2.25 7.00 -35.09
C TYR A 19 2.88 6.29 -33.87
N VAL A 20 4.20 6.38 -33.69
CA VAL A 20 4.90 5.79 -32.52
C VAL A 20 4.48 6.43 -31.20
N PHE A 21 4.24 7.74 -31.19
CA PHE A 21 3.79 8.47 -29.99
C PHE A 21 2.36 8.03 -29.58
N ILE A 22 1.43 8.01 -30.54
CA ILE A 22 0.04 7.58 -30.32
C ILE A 22 -0.04 6.10 -29.89
N PHE A 23 0.78 5.22 -30.48
CA PHE A 23 0.78 3.79 -30.13
C PHE A 23 1.38 3.51 -28.75
N LYS A 24 2.42 4.27 -28.34
CA LYS A 24 3.00 4.17 -26.98
C LYS A 24 2.02 4.62 -25.90
N ASP A 25 1.32 5.74 -26.11
CA ASP A 25 0.32 6.22 -25.17
C ASP A 25 -0.87 5.26 -25.03
N PHE A 26 -1.27 4.60 -26.12
CA PHE A 26 -2.35 3.61 -26.13
C PHE A 26 -1.98 2.31 -25.37
N GLN A 27 -0.77 1.77 -25.58
CA GLN A 27 -0.27 0.59 -24.85
C GLN A 27 -0.13 0.87 -23.34
N ILE A 28 0.38 2.06 -22.97
CA ILE A 28 0.48 2.48 -21.56
C ILE A 28 -0.92 2.63 -20.95
N ALA A 29 -1.90 3.19 -21.67
CA ALA A 29 -3.27 3.34 -21.16
C ALA A 29 -3.98 2.00 -20.87
N VAL A 30 -3.76 0.98 -21.72
CA VAL A 30 -4.40 -0.35 -21.58
C VAL A 30 -3.79 -1.18 -20.45
N TYR A 31 -2.46 -1.19 -20.30
CA TYR A 31 -1.78 -1.87 -19.18
C TYR A 31 -2.15 -1.24 -17.83
N PHE A 32 -2.29 0.08 -17.84
CA PHE A 32 -2.51 0.85 -16.64
C PHE A 32 -3.98 0.77 -16.18
N GLY A 33 -4.95 0.69 -17.10
CA GLY A 33 -6.38 0.50 -16.80
C GLY A 33 -6.72 -0.73 -15.95
N ARG A 34 -5.96 -1.83 -16.08
CA ARG A 34 -6.11 -3.05 -15.26
C ARG A 34 -5.36 -2.97 -13.92
N GLY A 35 -4.19 -2.34 -13.87
CA GLY A 35 -3.39 -2.19 -12.65
C GLY A 35 -4.08 -1.35 -11.56
N TRP A 36 -4.93 -0.39 -11.94
CA TRP A 36 -5.67 0.44 -10.98
C TRP A 36 -6.67 -0.33 -10.12
N ILE A 37 -7.25 -1.40 -10.65
CA ILE A 37 -8.16 -2.25 -9.90
C ILE A 37 -7.37 -3.04 -8.85
N LEU A 38 -6.18 -3.53 -9.21
CA LEU A 38 -5.26 -4.19 -8.27
C LEU A 38 -4.83 -3.25 -7.14
N VAL A 39 -4.43 -2.00 -7.44
CA VAL A 39 -4.06 -1.01 -6.41
C VAL A 39 -5.22 -0.73 -5.45
N ARG A 40 -6.46 -0.76 -5.93
CA ARG A 40 -7.66 -0.61 -5.07
C ARG A 40 -7.94 -1.82 -4.22
N PHE A 41 -7.78 -3.03 -4.77
CA PHE A 41 -7.93 -4.26 -4.00
C PHE A 41 -6.89 -4.34 -2.89
N VAL A 42 -5.63 -3.99 -3.20
CA VAL A 42 -4.57 -3.88 -2.21
C VAL A 42 -4.89 -2.80 -1.18
N GLY A 43 -5.30 -1.59 -1.59
CA GLY A 43 -5.70 -0.56 -0.63
C GLY A 43 -6.84 -0.97 0.29
N ARG A 44 -7.84 -1.70 -0.23
CA ARG A 44 -8.97 -2.21 0.57
C ARG A 44 -8.54 -3.32 1.53
N SER A 45 -7.62 -4.20 1.15
CA SER A 45 -7.12 -5.23 2.07
C SER A 45 -6.42 -4.61 3.27
N PHE A 46 -5.61 -3.56 3.08
CA PHE A 46 -5.01 -2.81 4.19
C PHE A 46 -6.07 -2.22 5.13
N ILE A 47 -7.15 -1.64 4.60
CA ILE A 47 -8.25 -1.10 5.41
C ILE A 47 -8.94 -2.23 6.19
N ILE A 48 -9.21 -3.38 5.57
CA ILE A 48 -9.83 -4.53 6.23
C ILE A 48 -8.96 -5.03 7.38
N VAL A 49 -7.64 -5.15 7.17
CA VAL A 49 -6.70 -5.54 8.23
C VAL A 49 -6.73 -4.52 9.38
N GLY A 50 -6.69 -3.22 9.06
CA GLY A 50 -6.82 -2.15 10.06
C GLY A 50 -8.12 -2.23 10.86
N LEU A 51 -9.25 -2.52 10.21
CA LEU A 51 -10.53 -2.73 10.89
C LEU A 51 -10.51 -3.97 11.81
N GLY A 52 -9.82 -5.04 11.43
CA GLY A 52 -9.61 -6.20 12.29
C GLY A 52 -8.87 -5.85 13.58
N PHE A 53 -7.80 -5.05 13.50
CA PHE A 53 -7.08 -4.57 14.68
C PHE A 53 -7.93 -3.62 15.54
N ALA A 54 -8.74 -2.77 14.93
CA ALA A 54 -9.67 -1.89 15.66
C ALA A 54 -10.73 -2.71 16.41
N PHE A 55 -11.26 -3.76 15.77
CA PHE A 55 -12.18 -4.70 16.40
C PHE A 55 -11.53 -5.45 17.56
N LEU A 56 -10.29 -5.92 17.41
CA LEU A 56 -9.52 -6.55 18.49
C LEU A 56 -9.36 -5.60 19.68
N GLY A 57 -9.03 -4.32 19.42
CA GLY A 57 -8.95 -3.31 20.47
C GLY A 57 -10.28 -3.10 21.20
N MET A 58 -11.40 -3.11 20.48
CA MET A 58 -12.73 -3.03 21.08
C MET A 58 -13.05 -4.26 21.95
N VAL A 59 -12.70 -5.46 21.49
CA VAL A 59 -12.88 -6.71 22.26
C VAL A 59 -12.05 -6.68 23.55
N LEU A 60 -10.78 -6.26 23.47
CA LEU A 60 -9.90 -6.14 24.64
C LEU A 60 -10.40 -5.08 25.64
N TRP A 61 -10.96 -3.99 25.13
CA TRP A 61 -11.56 -2.95 25.98
C TRP A 61 -12.78 -3.49 26.74
N VAL A 62 -13.66 -4.22 26.06
CA VAL A 62 -14.87 -4.79 26.65
C VAL A 62 -14.56 -5.95 27.60
N SER A 63 -13.51 -6.73 27.34
CA SER A 63 -13.12 -7.84 28.22
C SER A 63 -12.50 -7.39 29.55
N GLY A 64 -12.26 -6.08 29.74
CA GLY A 64 -11.60 -5.55 30.92
C GLY A 64 -10.10 -5.87 30.96
N ALA A 65 -9.50 -6.19 29.81
CA ALA A 65 -8.07 -6.40 29.73
C ALA A 65 -7.32 -5.14 30.16
N VAL A 66 -6.14 -5.31 30.78
CA VAL A 66 -5.29 -4.19 31.19
C VAL A 66 -4.64 -3.58 29.95
N VAL A 67 -5.37 -2.71 29.26
CA VAL A 67 -4.90 -2.06 28.02
C VAL A 67 -3.74 -1.09 28.23
N THR A 68 -3.43 -0.77 29.49
CA THR A 68 -2.25 0.01 29.90
C THR A 68 -0.98 -0.83 30.02
N ALA A 69 -1.10 -2.16 30.06
CA ALA A 69 0.05 -3.05 30.06
C ALA A 69 0.80 -2.99 28.72
N PRO A 70 2.09 -3.35 28.68
CA PRO A 70 2.82 -3.47 27.42
C PRO A 70 2.14 -4.45 26.46
N ALA A 71 2.01 -4.06 25.19
CA ALA A 71 1.37 -4.88 24.16
C ALA A 71 2.05 -6.25 23.98
N GLY A 72 3.38 -6.29 24.10
CA GLY A 72 4.15 -7.52 24.06
C GLY A 72 3.89 -8.45 25.23
N GLN A 73 3.63 -7.90 26.42
CA GLN A 73 3.26 -8.70 27.58
C GLN A 73 1.89 -9.35 27.35
N LEU A 74 0.89 -8.58 26.89
CA LEU A 74 -0.43 -9.12 26.60
C LEU A 74 -0.37 -10.22 25.52
N TRP A 75 0.41 -10.01 24.45
CA TRP A 75 0.59 -11.03 23.41
C TRP A 75 1.31 -12.27 23.96
N TYR A 76 2.35 -12.10 24.77
CA TYR A 76 3.06 -13.20 25.40
C TYR A 76 2.15 -14.03 26.33
N GLU A 77 1.28 -13.36 27.10
CA GLU A 77 0.29 -14.01 27.98
C GLU A 77 -0.80 -14.74 27.18
N MET A 78 -1.21 -14.20 26.03
CA MET A 78 -2.18 -14.86 25.14
C MET A 78 -1.58 -16.09 24.44
N ASP A 79 -0.41 -15.95 23.83
CA ASP A 79 0.29 -17.02 23.13
C ASP A 79 1.77 -16.67 22.89
N SER A 80 2.63 -17.11 23.79
CA SER A 80 4.09 -16.96 23.69
C SER A 80 4.71 -17.70 22.50
N SER A 81 4.11 -18.80 22.06
CA SER A 81 4.58 -19.56 20.90
C SER A 81 4.42 -18.74 19.62
N SER A 82 3.26 -18.11 19.45
CA SER A 82 3.00 -17.24 18.29
C SER A 82 3.97 -16.06 18.22
N LEU A 83 4.32 -15.46 19.36
CA LEU A 83 5.25 -14.33 19.44
C LEU A 83 6.66 -14.75 19.02
N ASN A 84 7.16 -15.89 19.51
CA ASN A 84 8.47 -16.43 19.16
C ASN A 84 8.56 -16.86 17.68
N ILE A 85 7.51 -17.49 17.16
CA ILE A 85 7.43 -17.86 15.74
C ILE A 85 7.45 -16.60 14.87
N THR A 86 6.67 -15.58 15.23
CA THR A 86 6.61 -14.31 14.48
C THR A 86 7.97 -13.60 14.51
N GLN A 87 8.63 -13.56 15.67
CA GLN A 87 9.99 -13.04 15.79
C GLN A 87 10.95 -13.76 14.84
N ALA A 88 11.04 -15.09 14.96
CA ALA A 88 11.95 -15.89 14.16
C ALA A 88 11.67 -15.73 12.66
N PHE A 89 10.40 -15.64 12.28
CA PHE A 89 10.01 -15.40 10.88
C PHE A 89 10.48 -14.04 10.38
N ILE A 90 10.25 -12.97 11.14
CA ILE A 90 10.66 -11.61 10.75
C ILE A 90 12.19 -11.51 10.66
N GLN A 91 12.90 -12.00 11.68
CA GLN A 91 14.36 -11.95 11.72
C GLN A 91 14.99 -12.79 10.60
N ARG A 92 14.40 -13.93 10.22
CA ARG A 92 14.95 -14.84 9.20
C ARG A 92 14.57 -14.48 7.76
N TYR A 93 13.35 -13.99 7.52
CA TYR A 93 12.82 -13.81 6.16
C TYR A 93 12.64 -12.35 5.73
N ILE A 94 12.58 -11.40 6.67
CA ILE A 94 12.37 -9.98 6.35
C ILE A 94 13.65 -9.20 6.58
N SER A 95 14.09 -9.12 7.84
CA SER A 95 15.31 -8.42 8.24
C SER A 95 15.58 -8.67 9.73
N GLU A 96 16.82 -9.00 10.06
CA GLU A 96 17.27 -9.23 11.44
C GLU A 96 17.00 -8.01 12.34
N GLY A 97 17.31 -6.79 11.86
CA GLY A 97 17.19 -5.58 12.66
C GLY A 97 15.77 -5.01 12.78
N LEU A 98 14.80 -5.47 11.98
CA LEU A 98 13.44 -4.91 11.97
C LEU A 98 12.67 -5.25 13.24
N TRP A 99 12.89 -6.45 13.78
CA TRP A 99 12.27 -6.87 15.03
C TRP A 99 12.68 -5.94 16.18
N ASP A 100 13.98 -5.79 16.40
CA ASP A 100 14.52 -5.05 17.54
C ASP A 100 14.35 -3.53 17.39
N SER A 101 14.37 -3.00 16.16
CA SER A 101 14.32 -1.55 15.93
C SER A 101 12.90 -0.98 15.82
N ILE A 102 11.92 -1.78 15.42
CA ILE A 102 10.54 -1.30 15.16
C ILE A 102 9.52 -2.07 15.98
N ILE A 103 9.56 -3.40 15.94
CA ILE A 103 8.52 -4.25 16.54
C ILE A 103 8.64 -4.27 18.07
N VAL A 104 9.83 -4.45 18.63
CA VAL A 104 10.05 -4.44 20.09
C VAL A 104 9.68 -3.08 20.71
N PRO A 105 10.11 -1.92 20.17
CA PRO A 105 9.67 -0.62 20.66
C PRO A 105 8.15 -0.41 20.58
N LEU A 106 7.48 -0.98 19.58
CA LEU A 106 6.03 -0.94 19.46
C LEU A 106 5.36 -1.84 20.51
N LEU A 107 5.90 -3.04 20.75
CA LEU A 107 5.40 -4.00 21.74
C LEU A 107 5.58 -3.51 23.19
N ASN A 108 6.58 -2.69 23.46
CA ASN A 108 6.80 -2.10 24.78
C ASN A 108 5.84 -0.95 25.12
N ARG A 109 5.08 -0.45 24.13
CA ARG A 109 4.05 0.56 24.38
C ARG A 109 2.79 -0.06 24.98
N PRO A 110 1.96 0.74 25.66
CA PRO A 110 0.63 0.31 26.08
C PRO A 110 -0.17 -0.30 24.91
N VAL A 111 -0.93 -1.35 25.19
CA VAL A 111 -1.77 -2.05 24.19
C VAL A 111 -2.62 -1.08 23.37
N TRP A 112 -3.30 -0.14 24.04
CA TRP A 112 -4.17 0.83 23.35
C TRP A 112 -3.39 1.69 22.35
N GLU A 113 -2.17 2.10 22.70
CA GLU A 113 -1.32 2.95 21.87
C GLU A 113 -0.76 2.16 20.69
N ALA A 114 -0.25 0.95 20.94
CA ALA A 114 0.26 0.05 19.92
C ALA A 114 -0.83 -0.28 18.88
N LEU A 115 -2.05 -0.61 19.33
CA LEU A 115 -3.18 -0.86 18.44
C LEU A 115 -3.59 0.39 17.66
N ALA A 116 -3.63 1.56 18.29
CA ALA A 116 -3.94 2.81 17.61
C ALA A 116 -2.94 3.10 16.48
N ILE A 117 -1.64 2.91 16.72
CA ILE A 117 -0.59 3.09 15.70
C ILE A 117 -0.81 2.12 14.53
N VAL A 118 -1.05 0.84 14.80
CA VAL A 118 -1.28 -0.18 13.75
C VAL A 118 -2.52 0.15 12.91
N VAL A 119 -3.63 0.52 13.56
CA VAL A 119 -4.88 0.90 12.87
C VAL A 119 -4.67 2.14 12.01
N LEU A 120 -4.05 3.19 12.56
CA LEU A 120 -3.78 4.42 11.84
C LEU A 120 -2.87 4.18 10.63
N PHE A 121 -1.80 3.42 10.81
CA PHE A 121 -0.89 3.06 9.72
C PHE A 121 -1.66 2.38 8.57
N HIS A 122 -2.47 1.37 8.87
CA HIS A 122 -3.25 0.66 7.87
C HIS A 122 -4.31 1.53 7.20
N ALA A 123 -5.00 2.38 7.97
CA ALA A 123 -6.01 3.30 7.47
C ALA A 123 -5.41 4.37 6.54
N VAL A 124 -4.25 4.93 6.91
CA VAL A 124 -3.54 5.94 6.11
C VAL A 124 -3.01 5.32 4.83
N VAL A 125 -2.29 4.20 4.91
CA VAL A 125 -1.73 3.51 3.74
C VAL A 125 -2.85 3.06 2.80
N GLY A 126 -3.86 2.36 3.32
CA GLY A 126 -5.00 1.89 2.54
C GLY A 126 -5.83 3.03 1.94
N GLY A 127 -6.02 4.12 2.69
CA GLY A 127 -6.71 5.33 2.25
C GLY A 127 -5.97 6.04 1.12
N ILE A 128 -4.65 6.22 1.24
CA ILE A 128 -3.81 6.81 0.19
C ILE A 128 -3.86 5.94 -1.08
N LEU A 129 -3.64 4.63 -0.95
CA LEU A 129 -3.66 3.70 -2.09
C LEU A 129 -5.03 3.71 -2.81
N SER A 130 -6.13 3.72 -2.05
CA SER A 130 -7.48 3.80 -2.61
C SER A 130 -7.79 5.15 -3.26
N SER A 131 -7.28 6.25 -2.69
CA SER A 131 -7.49 7.63 -3.16
C SER A 131 -6.72 7.97 -4.44
N LEU A 132 -5.50 7.45 -4.61
CA LEU A 132 -4.70 7.62 -5.83
C LEU A 132 -5.44 7.10 -7.08
N GLY A 133 -6.27 6.06 -6.93
CA GLY A 133 -7.10 5.52 -8.00
C GLY A 133 -8.33 6.35 -8.41
N ASN A 134 -8.71 7.37 -7.64
CA ASN A 134 -9.87 8.22 -7.93
C ASN A 134 -9.53 9.48 -8.74
N LYS A 135 -8.31 10.02 -8.62
CA LYS A 135 -7.97 11.32 -9.19
C LYS A 135 -7.83 11.33 -10.73
N ARG A 136 -7.55 10.20 -11.39
CA ARG A 136 -7.42 10.15 -12.86
C ARG A 136 -8.73 10.22 -13.64
N ARG A 137 -9.89 9.92 -13.02
CA ARG A 137 -11.19 9.91 -13.71
C ARG A 137 -11.79 11.29 -13.98
N ARG A 138 -11.28 12.36 -13.35
CA ARG A 138 -11.86 13.71 -13.47
C ARG A 138 -11.27 14.60 -14.57
N ARG A 139 -10.22 14.18 -15.28
CA ARG A 139 -9.57 15.01 -16.32
C ARG A 139 -10.18 14.93 -17.72
N TYR A 140 -11.18 14.08 -17.96
CA TYR A 140 -11.80 13.91 -19.28
C TYR A 140 -13.18 14.58 -19.42
N PHE A 141 -13.67 15.27 -18.37
CA PHE A 141 -14.98 15.96 -18.38
C PHE A 141 -14.82 17.47 -18.19
N LYS A 142 -13.93 18.07 -18.98
CA LYS A 142 -13.95 19.50 -19.30
C LYS A 142 -13.84 19.60 -20.82
N ILE A 143 -15.01 19.54 -21.47
CA ILE A 143 -15.24 20.06 -22.83
C ILE A 143 -16.09 21.30 -22.62
#